data_AF-A0A0S8H2Q3-F1
#
_entry.id   AF-A0A0S8H2Q3-F1
#
_cell.length_a   1.000
_cell.length_b   1.000
_cell.length_c   1.000
_cell.angle_alpha   90.00
_cell.angle_beta   90.00
_cell.angle_gamma   90.00
#
_symmetry.space_group_name_H-M   'P 1'
#
loop_
_entity.id
_entity.type
_entity.pdbx_description
1 polymer ?
#
loop_
_entity_poly.entity_id
_entity_poly.type
_entity_poly.pdbx_seq_one_letter_code
_entity_poly.pdbx_strand_id
1 'polypeptide(L)'
;MAAKTAATAGPIEPGFPLGPKTGLWLTVIGVLIVVLAFTQFDKREAMIRQHIDGEWFRRSLLEDNLAHWLAAAPTENGFFRSALDRQWRPDAEQVGTLVSQSRLLFVLAAGYELTGQAAYLEAVRKGAGFLVEKFR
;
A
#
# COMPACT_ATOMS: atom_id res chain seq x y z
N MET A 1 -73.47 41.93 18.00
CA MET A 1 -73.04 41.46 19.34
C MET A 1 -72.32 40.13 19.16
N ALA A 2 -71.19 39.78 19.78
CA ALA A 2 -70.10 40.48 20.48
C ALA A 2 -69.33 39.37 21.24
N ALA A 3 -68.02 39.20 21.02
CA ALA A 3 -67.14 38.15 21.61
C ALA A 3 -67.59 36.69 21.29
N LYS A 4 -66.80 35.61 21.43
CA LYS A 4 -65.43 35.32 21.95
C LYS A 4 -64.97 34.02 21.21
N THR A 5 -63.72 33.55 21.10
CA THR A 5 -62.40 33.87 21.72
C THR A 5 -61.29 33.53 20.69
N ALA A 6 -60.04 33.98 20.88
CA ALA A 6 -58.88 33.47 20.15
C ALA A 6 -58.39 32.12 20.70
N ALA A 7 -57.71 31.32 19.87
CA ALA A 7 -56.86 30.21 20.29
C ALA A 7 -55.47 30.39 19.68
N THR A 8 -54.45 30.49 20.53
CA THR A 8 -53.06 30.83 20.20
C THR A 8 -52.32 29.71 19.48
N ALA A 9 -51.39 30.09 18.59
CA ALA A 9 -50.39 29.15 18.07
C ALA A 9 -49.46 28.67 19.20
N GLY A 10 -49.30 27.35 19.32
CA GLY A 10 -48.21 26.71 20.07
C GLY A 10 -47.06 26.36 19.12
N PRO A 11 -45.81 26.26 19.62
CA PRO A 11 -44.66 25.92 18.78
C PRO A 11 -44.75 24.46 18.29
N ILE A 12 -44.46 24.25 17.01
CA ILE A 12 -44.34 22.91 16.42
C ILE A 12 -42.95 22.38 16.77
N GLU A 13 -42.82 21.60 17.83
CA GLU A 13 -41.60 20.82 18.06
C GLU A 13 -41.53 19.64 17.09
N PRO A 14 -40.40 19.43 16.38
CA PRO A 14 -40.20 18.25 15.54
C PRO A 14 -39.85 17.03 16.42
N GLY A 15 -40.85 16.48 17.10
CA GLY A 15 -40.71 15.25 17.88
C GLY A 15 -40.40 14.05 16.99
N PHE A 16 -39.12 13.65 16.92
CA PHE A 16 -38.70 12.41 16.25
C PHE A 16 -38.93 11.21 17.19
N PRO A 17 -39.85 10.26 16.88
CA PRO A 17 -40.24 9.21 17.81
C PRO A 17 -39.21 8.09 17.89
N LEU A 18 -38.25 8.20 18.82
CA LEU A 18 -37.32 7.13 19.20
C LEU A 18 -38.02 6.07 20.08
N GLY A 19 -38.91 5.28 19.48
CA GLY A 19 -39.49 4.10 20.12
C GLY A 19 -38.50 2.92 20.18
N PRO A 20 -38.66 1.95 21.10
CA PRO A 20 -37.66 0.88 21.37
C PRO A 20 -37.32 -0.03 20.18
N LYS A 21 -38.08 0.04 19.08
CA LYS A 21 -37.78 -0.66 17.83
C LYS A 21 -36.58 -0.04 17.09
N THR A 22 -36.28 1.25 17.26
CA THR A 22 -35.21 1.94 16.51
C THR A 22 -33.82 1.38 16.83
N GLY A 23 -33.53 1.03 18.08
CA GLY A 23 -32.26 0.42 18.47
C GLY A 23 -32.02 -0.97 17.85
N LEU A 24 -33.09 -1.76 17.66
CA LEU A 24 -33.01 -3.06 17.00
C LEU A 24 -32.77 -2.90 15.49
N TRP A 25 -33.43 -1.93 14.84
CA TRP A 25 -33.18 -1.63 13.43
C TRP A 25 -31.75 -1.12 13.19
N LEU A 26 -31.22 -0.25 14.06
CA LEU A 26 -29.84 0.25 13.95
C LEU A 26 -28.79 -0.85 14.14
N THR A 27 -29.00 -1.81 15.05
CA THR A 27 -28.11 -2.97 15.22
C THR A 27 -28.19 -3.94 14.04
N VAL A 28 -29.39 -4.23 13.52
CA VAL A 28 -29.56 -5.06 12.31
C VAL A 28 -28.89 -4.41 11.09
N ILE A 29 -29.05 -3.10 10.88
CA ILE A 29 -28.38 -2.36 9.79
C ILE A 29 -26.85 -2.37 10.00
N GLY A 30 -26.36 -2.15 11.21
CA GLY A 30 -24.93 -2.20 11.52
C GLY A 30 -24.29 -3.57 11.22
N VAL A 31 -24.94 -4.66 11.63
CA VAL A 31 -24.50 -6.03 11.31
C VAL A 31 -24.54 -6.29 9.81
N LEU A 32 -25.59 -5.85 9.10
CA LEU A 32 -25.68 -5.95 7.65
C LEU A 32 -24.56 -5.19 6.93
N ILE A 33 -24.21 -3.98 7.38
CA ILE A 33 -23.10 -3.20 6.81
C ILE A 33 -21.77 -3.93 7.01
N VAL A 34 -21.53 -4.48 8.21
CA VAL A 34 -20.31 -5.26 8.49
C VAL A 34 -20.24 -6.52 7.62
N VAL A 35 -21.31 -7.32 7.56
CA VAL A 35 -21.36 -8.53 6.70
C VAL A 35 -21.17 -8.16 5.22
N LEU A 36 -21.81 -7.10 4.74
CA LEU A 36 -21.62 -6.63 3.36
C LEU A 36 -20.18 -6.19 3.12
N ALA A 37 -19.54 -5.47 4.05
CA ALA A 37 -18.14 -5.06 3.93
C ALA A 37 -17.18 -6.27 3.86
N PHE A 38 -17.39 -7.31 4.67
CA PHE A 38 -16.64 -8.57 4.56
C PHE A 38 -16.85 -9.25 3.20
N THR A 39 -18.09 -9.37 2.71
CA THR A 39 -18.32 -9.98 1.37
C THR A 39 -17.79 -9.15 0.20
N GLN A 40 -17.63 -7.82 0.36
CA GLN A 40 -16.99 -6.94 -0.62
C GLN A 40 -15.47 -7.15 -0.64
N PHE A 41 -14.85 -7.40 0.51
CA PHE A 41 -13.42 -7.71 0.61
C PHE A 41 -13.07 -9.03 -0.12
N ASP A 42 -13.83 -10.10 0.15
CA ASP A 42 -13.63 -11.40 -0.51
C ASP A 42 -13.82 -11.32 -2.03
N LYS A 43 -14.80 -10.53 -2.49
CA LYS A 43 -15.02 -10.25 -3.93
C LYS A 43 -13.85 -9.50 -4.56
N ARG A 44 -13.25 -8.53 -3.85
CA ARG A 44 -12.08 -7.80 -4.35
C ARG A 44 -10.86 -8.70 -4.49
N GLU A 45 -10.61 -9.55 -3.50
CA GLU A 45 -9.55 -10.57 -3.54
C GLU A 45 -9.76 -11.58 -4.68
N ALA A 46 -10.99 -12.07 -4.88
CA ALA A 46 -11.33 -12.96 -5.98
C ALA A 46 -11.15 -12.28 -7.36
N MET A 47 -11.58 -11.01 -7.49
CA MET A 47 -11.38 -10.21 -8.69
C MET A 47 -9.89 -10.01 -9.01
N ILE A 48 -9.05 -9.72 -8.00
CA ILE A 48 -7.60 -9.57 -8.19
C ILE A 48 -6.99 -10.91 -8.67
N ARG A 49 -7.34 -12.03 -8.04
CA ARG A 49 -6.89 -13.37 -8.46
C ARG A 49 -7.35 -13.79 -9.87
N GLN A 50 -8.45 -13.24 -10.37
CA GLN A 50 -8.89 -13.46 -11.75
C GLN A 50 -8.10 -12.67 -12.80
N HIS A 51 -7.45 -11.56 -12.40
CA HIS A 51 -6.78 -10.63 -13.33
C HIS A 51 -5.26 -10.56 -13.17
N ILE A 52 -4.70 -11.13 -12.09
CA ILE A 52 -3.26 -11.23 -11.85
C ILE A 52 -2.87 -12.69 -11.66
N ASP A 53 -2.07 -13.21 -12.59
CA ASP A 53 -1.36 -14.47 -12.41
C ASP A 53 -0.25 -14.29 -11.37
N GLY A 54 -0.49 -14.81 -10.17
CA GLY A 54 0.42 -14.70 -9.04
C GLY A 54 1.71 -15.51 -9.19
N GLU A 55 1.69 -16.63 -9.92
CA GLU A 55 2.89 -17.44 -10.19
C GLU A 55 3.75 -16.78 -11.25
N TRP A 56 3.14 -16.26 -12.33
CA TRP A 56 3.84 -15.42 -13.30
C TRP A 56 4.45 -14.19 -12.62
N PHE A 57 3.71 -13.49 -11.76
CA PHE A 57 4.21 -12.31 -11.05
C PHE A 57 5.36 -12.67 -10.11
N ARG A 58 5.22 -13.75 -9.32
CA ARG A 58 6.29 -14.23 -8.43
C ARG A 58 7.54 -14.58 -9.23
N ARG A 59 7.41 -15.33 -10.32
CA ARG A 59 8.53 -15.70 -11.19
C ARG A 59 9.21 -14.46 -11.76
N SER A 60 8.46 -13.54 -12.37
CA SER A 60 9.05 -12.34 -12.98
C SER A 60 9.67 -11.39 -11.95
N LEU A 61 9.12 -11.31 -10.74
CA LEU A 61 9.74 -10.56 -9.64
C LEU A 61 11.11 -11.15 -9.26
N LEU A 62 11.21 -12.47 -9.12
CA LEU A 62 12.44 -13.14 -8.67
C LEU A 62 13.50 -13.31 -9.76
N GLU A 63 13.09 -13.84 -10.92
CA GLU A 63 13.98 -14.26 -12.01
C GLU A 63 14.30 -13.14 -12.99
N ASP A 64 13.36 -12.20 -13.22
CA ASP A 64 13.64 -11.01 -14.02
C ASP A 64 14.07 -9.85 -13.11
N ASN A 65 13.14 -9.28 -12.33
CA ASN A 65 13.33 -7.95 -11.74
C ASN A 65 14.46 -7.90 -10.71
N LEU A 66 14.39 -8.74 -9.66
CA LEU A 66 15.37 -8.74 -8.57
C LEU A 66 16.73 -9.25 -9.02
N ALA A 67 16.77 -10.31 -9.84
CA ALA A 67 18.02 -10.86 -10.37
C ALA A 67 18.78 -9.84 -11.24
N HIS A 68 18.10 -9.11 -12.13
CA HIS A 68 18.76 -8.08 -12.93
C HIS A 68 19.20 -6.87 -12.08
N TRP A 69 18.40 -6.45 -11.08
CA TRP A 69 18.85 -5.41 -10.13
C TRP A 69 20.09 -5.84 -9.35
N LEU A 70 20.17 -7.08 -8.86
CA LEU A 70 21.33 -7.61 -8.17
C LEU A 70 22.58 -7.69 -9.07
N ALA A 71 22.40 -8.02 -10.35
CA ALA A 71 23.51 -8.08 -11.31
C ALA A 71 24.02 -6.69 -11.72
N ALA A 72 23.12 -5.72 -11.89
CA ALA A 72 23.44 -4.42 -12.49
C ALA A 72 23.72 -3.29 -11.49
N ALA A 73 22.96 -3.19 -10.40
CA ALA A 73 23.04 -2.03 -9.50
C ALA A 73 24.25 -2.02 -8.56
N PRO A 74 24.60 -3.10 -7.83
CA PRO A 74 25.69 -3.07 -6.86
C PRO A 74 27.03 -2.73 -7.49
N THR A 75 27.82 -1.96 -6.75
CA THR A 75 29.24 -1.72 -7.03
C THR A 75 30.08 -2.05 -5.80
N GLU A 76 31.39 -2.19 -5.98
CA GLU A 76 32.28 -2.64 -4.90
C GLU A 76 32.36 -1.65 -3.72
N ASN A 77 32.21 -0.35 -3.98
CA ASN A 77 32.25 0.71 -2.98
C ASN A 77 30.90 0.98 -2.29
N GLY A 78 29.86 0.21 -2.61
CA GLY A 78 28.52 0.34 -2.02
C GLY A 78 27.59 1.36 -2.70
N PHE A 79 28.05 2.11 -3.69
CA PHE A 79 27.16 2.89 -4.56
C PHE A 79 26.25 1.95 -5.38
N PHE A 80 24.97 2.32 -5.54
CA PHE A 80 24.05 1.63 -6.42
C PHE A 80 23.83 2.39 -7.73
N ARG A 81 24.09 1.73 -8.86
CA ARG A 81 23.80 2.24 -10.21
C ARG A 81 22.30 2.20 -10.45
N SER A 82 21.67 3.37 -10.53
CA SER A 82 20.22 3.51 -10.70
C SER A 82 19.80 3.89 -12.12
N ALA A 83 20.73 4.39 -12.94
CA ALA A 83 20.50 4.65 -14.36
C ALA A 83 20.97 3.43 -15.16
N LEU A 84 20.01 2.65 -15.67
CA LEU A 84 20.25 1.45 -16.46
C LEU A 84 19.46 1.54 -17.77
N ASP A 85 20.06 1.06 -18.86
CA ASP A 85 19.38 0.98 -20.15
C ASP A 85 18.36 -0.18 -20.21
N ARG A 86 17.66 -0.31 -21.35
CA ARG A 86 16.67 -1.38 -21.58
C ARG A 86 17.27 -2.79 -21.65
N GLN A 87 18.59 -2.92 -21.60
CA GLN A 87 19.34 -4.17 -21.57
C GLN A 87 19.99 -4.39 -20.18
N TRP A 88 19.56 -3.62 -19.16
CA TRP A 88 20.10 -3.64 -17.79
C TRP A 88 21.60 -3.31 -17.69
N ARG A 89 22.16 -2.65 -18.70
CA ARG A 89 23.54 -2.16 -18.67
C ARG A 89 23.55 -0.79 -18.00
N PRO A 90 24.50 -0.48 -17.11
CA PRO A 90 24.58 0.85 -16.53
C PRO A 90 24.86 1.93 -17.57
N ASP A 91 24.13 3.03 -17.49
CA ASP A 91 24.42 4.24 -18.26
C ASP A 91 25.77 4.83 -17.85
N ALA A 92 26.42 5.54 -18.78
CA ALA A 92 27.72 6.17 -18.55
C ALA A 92 27.67 7.27 -17.47
N GLU A 93 26.53 7.93 -17.31
CA GLU A 93 26.26 8.90 -16.24
C GLU A 93 25.42 8.24 -15.14
N GLN A 94 25.80 8.46 -13.87
CA GLN A 94 25.12 7.89 -12.71
C GLN A 94 24.85 8.97 -11.67
N VAL A 95 23.57 9.17 -11.33
CA VAL A 95 23.14 10.16 -10.32
C VAL A 95 22.59 9.45 -9.08
N GLY A 96 23.44 9.31 -8.07
CA GLY A 96 23.06 8.73 -6.77
C GLY A 96 22.42 9.76 -5.85
N THR A 97 21.10 9.93 -5.96
CA THR A 97 20.32 10.67 -4.94
C THR A 97 20.06 9.78 -3.72
N LEU A 98 19.91 10.35 -2.53
CA LEU A 98 19.52 9.61 -1.32
C LEU A 98 18.25 8.75 -1.53
N VAL A 99 17.31 9.25 -2.33
CA VAL A 99 16.07 8.53 -2.68
C VAL A 99 16.34 7.32 -3.58
N SER A 100 17.17 7.45 -4.62
CA SER A 100 17.50 6.32 -5.51
C SER A 100 18.32 5.26 -4.80
N GLN A 101 19.30 5.67 -3.98
CA GLN A 101 20.12 4.74 -3.19
C GLN A 101 19.29 4.00 -2.14
N SER A 102 18.45 4.70 -1.37
CA SER A 102 17.58 4.07 -0.36
C SER A 102 16.53 3.14 -0.97
N ARG A 103 16.02 3.44 -2.18
CA ARG A 103 15.11 2.54 -2.91
C ARG A 103 15.80 1.26 -3.36
N LEU A 104 17.03 1.34 -3.88
CA LEU A 104 17.78 0.14 -4.27
C LEU A 104 18.23 -0.68 -3.07
N LEU A 105 18.55 -0.04 -1.94
CA LEU A 105 18.75 -0.72 -0.67
C LEU A 105 17.52 -1.56 -0.27
N PHE A 106 16.31 -0.96 -0.35
CA PHE A 106 15.05 -1.66 -0.06
C PHE A 106 14.77 -2.81 -1.04
N VAL A 107 14.94 -2.58 -2.35
CA VAL A 107 14.73 -3.62 -3.39
C VAL A 107 15.62 -4.83 -3.14
N LEU A 108 16.90 -4.60 -2.83
CA LEU A 108 17.84 -5.69 -2.55
C LEU A 108 17.56 -6.36 -1.20
N ALA A 109 17.11 -5.64 -0.18
CA ALA A 109 16.66 -6.23 1.09
C ALA A 109 15.45 -7.15 0.89
N ALA A 110 14.44 -6.72 0.13
CA ALA A 110 13.30 -7.56 -0.25
C ALA A 110 13.75 -8.78 -1.08
N GLY A 111 14.76 -8.62 -1.94
CA GLY A 111 15.40 -9.74 -2.66
C GLY A 111 16.02 -10.79 -1.72
N TYR A 112 16.67 -10.35 -0.64
CA TYR A 112 17.16 -11.26 0.40
C TYR A 112 16.01 -11.95 1.15
N GLU A 113 14.99 -11.21 1.58
CA GLU A 113 13.84 -11.78 2.32
C GLU A 113 13.08 -12.85 1.50
N LEU A 114 12.93 -12.64 0.19
CA LEU A 114 12.20 -13.54 -0.69
C LEU A 114 12.99 -14.77 -1.16
N THR A 115 14.33 -14.73 -1.11
CA THR A 115 15.20 -15.77 -1.72
C THR A 115 16.19 -16.42 -0.76
N GLY A 116 16.54 -15.76 0.36
CA GLY A 116 17.63 -16.15 1.26
C GLY A 116 19.03 -16.05 0.65
N GLN A 117 19.20 -15.55 -0.58
CA GLN A 117 20.50 -15.55 -1.26
C GLN A 117 21.45 -14.48 -0.69
N ALA A 118 22.60 -14.92 -0.16
CA ALA A 118 23.57 -14.06 0.52
C ALA A 118 24.09 -12.87 -0.31
N ALA A 119 24.09 -12.97 -1.64
CA ALA A 119 24.51 -11.89 -2.53
C ALA A 119 23.68 -10.60 -2.35
N TYR A 120 22.36 -10.71 -2.12
CA TYR A 120 21.51 -9.57 -1.78
C TYR A 120 21.90 -8.94 -0.45
N LEU A 121 22.13 -9.76 0.59
CA LEU A 121 22.51 -9.29 1.92
C LEU A 121 23.85 -8.54 1.91
N GLU A 122 24.84 -9.04 1.15
CA GLU A 122 26.14 -8.36 0.99
C GLU A 122 26.01 -7.04 0.25
N ALA A 123 25.18 -6.97 -0.80
CA ALA A 123 24.88 -5.71 -1.48
C ALA A 123 24.19 -4.71 -0.54
N VAL A 124 23.22 -5.16 0.27
CA VAL A 124 22.54 -4.34 1.29
C VAL A 124 23.52 -3.81 2.33
N ARG A 125 24.43 -4.65 2.85
CA ARG A 125 25.47 -4.24 3.82
C ARG A 125 26.36 -3.13 3.28
N LYS A 126 26.85 -3.29 2.04
CA LYS A 126 27.69 -2.27 1.37
C LYS A 126 26.92 -0.98 1.11
N GLY A 127 25.68 -1.08 0.60
CA GLY A 127 24.82 0.09 0.34
C GLY A 127 24.45 0.87 1.59
N ALA A 128 24.15 0.19 2.70
CA ALA A 128 23.90 0.82 3.99
C ALA A 128 25.15 1.54 4.51
N GLY A 129 26.33 0.92 4.39
CA GLY A 129 27.62 1.55 4.73
C GLY A 129 27.86 2.82 3.92
N PHE A 130 27.71 2.75 2.59
CA PHE A 130 27.84 3.89 1.69
C PHE A 130 26.88 5.05 2.06
N LEU A 131 25.62 4.74 2.36
CA LEU A 131 24.64 5.74 2.76
C LEU A 131 25.02 6.45 4.07
N VAL A 132 25.47 5.70 5.07
CA VAL A 132 25.93 6.26 6.37
C VAL A 132 27.20 7.09 6.20
N GLU A 133 28.08 6.77 5.26
CA GLU A 133 29.29 7.53 4.98
C GLU A 133 29.03 8.83 4.20
N LYS A 134 28.09 8.81 3.23
CA LYS A 134 27.91 9.92 2.26
C LYS A 134 26.75 10.87 2.53
N PHE A 135 25.77 10.48 3.36
CA PHE A 135 24.53 11.25 3.58
C PHE A 135 24.21 11.53 5.06
N ARG A 136 25.19 11.35 5.95
CA ARG A 136 25.06 11.64 7.39
C ARG A 136 25.49 13.06 7.74
#